data_AF-A0A7J9EPN3-F1
#
_entry.id   AF-A0A7J9EPN3-F1
#
_cell.length_a   1.000
_cell.length_b   1.000
_cell.length_c   1.000
_cell.angle_alpha   90.00
_cell.angle_beta   90.00
_cell.angle_gamma   90.00
#
_symmetry.space_group_name_H-M   'P 1'
#
loop_
_entity.id
_entity.type
_entity.pdbx_description
1 polymer ?
#
loop_
_entity_poly.entity_id
_entity_poly.type
_entity_poly.pdbx_seq_one_letter_code
_entity_poly.pdbx_strand_id
1 'polypeptide(L)'
;MLRLSEFEENKVREFRSIVEALHGEEEATEYLRSFSGRVFRSPTLFEDMVKCILLCNCQFSRTLSMAKALCELQFEIQHQISSSKAAEDDFIPKTPAGKESKRKLRVSKVSMRLESKFTESKVDNSVSDLQLSQEPLDFVGMGSFPSPEELANLDESFLAKRCNLGYRASRILKLAQGVVQGNIQLTQLEEDCKETSLSSYDKLSQRLRQIDGFGPFTCANVLMCMGFYHVIPADSETIRHLKQSEQVQVHSKSCTVQTVGRDVELIYAKYAPFQFLAYWAEMWHFYGQRFGKLSELPVSDYKLITASNMKNKKIATRKRSKTSDEE
;
A
#
# COMPACT_ATOMS: atom_id res chain seq x y z
N MET A 1 7.21 13.03 -6.99
CA MET A 1 8.37 13.09 -6.08
C MET A 1 7.93 12.48 -4.75
N LEU A 2 8.70 11.54 -4.18
CA LEU A 2 8.37 10.96 -2.88
C LEU A 2 8.64 11.99 -1.78
N ARG A 3 7.77 12.06 -0.76
CA ARG A 3 8.00 12.94 0.41
C ARG A 3 8.99 12.23 1.35
N LEU A 4 10.29 12.36 1.09
CA LEU A 4 11.36 11.93 2.00
C LEU A 4 11.92 13.16 2.70
N SER A 5 11.97 13.17 4.03
CA SER A 5 12.55 14.28 4.80
C SER A 5 13.72 13.84 5.69
N GLU A 6 14.63 14.77 5.97
CA GLU A 6 15.74 14.55 6.92
C GLU A 6 15.24 14.12 8.30
N PHE A 7 14.06 14.60 8.70
CA PHE A 7 13.40 14.19 9.93
C PHE A 7 13.08 12.68 9.96
N GLU A 8 12.68 12.09 8.84
CA GLU A 8 12.45 10.64 8.75
C GLU A 8 13.76 9.85 8.83
N GLU A 9 14.84 10.35 8.22
CA GLU A 9 16.18 9.75 8.37
C GLU A 9 16.65 9.76 9.83
N ASN A 10 16.40 10.85 10.54
CA ASN A 10 16.72 10.97 11.96
C ASN A 10 15.95 9.94 12.78
N LYS A 11 14.66 9.72 12.49
CA LYS A 11 13.84 8.69 13.16
C LYS A 11 14.35 7.27 12.90
N VAL A 12 14.74 6.95 11.66
CA VAL A 12 15.31 5.63 11.33
C VAL A 12 16.67 5.42 12.02
N ARG A 13 17.48 6.49 12.16
CA ARG A 13 18.72 6.45 12.96
C ARG A 13 18.44 6.21 14.45
N GLU A 14 17.50 6.95 15.03
CA GLU A 14 17.11 6.82 16.43
C GLU A 14 16.55 5.41 16.73
N PHE A 15 15.70 4.88 15.84
CA PHE A 15 15.21 3.50 15.92
C PHE A 15 16.37 2.49 15.99
N ARG A 16 17.37 2.61 15.10
CA ARG A 16 18.53 1.71 15.11
C ARG A 16 19.34 1.82 16.40
N SER A 17 19.53 3.03 16.94
CA SER A 17 20.18 3.22 18.24
C SER A 17 19.41 2.57 19.39
N ILE A 18 18.08 2.61 19.38
CA ILE A 18 17.25 1.90 20.37
C ILE A 18 17.41 0.38 20.23
N VAL A 19 17.38 -0.14 19.00
CA VAL A 19 17.59 -1.58 18.76
C VAL A 19 18.96 -2.03 19.25
N GLU A 20 20.02 -1.27 18.95
CA GLU A 20 21.38 -1.55 19.40
C GLU A 20 21.51 -1.51 20.92
N ALA A 21 20.90 -0.54 21.59
CA ALA A 21 20.89 -0.46 23.05
C ALA A 21 20.14 -1.62 23.71
N LEU A 22 19.09 -2.15 23.07
CA LEU A 22 18.28 -3.24 23.62
C LEU A 22 18.89 -4.62 23.40
N HIS A 23 19.56 -4.85 22.27
CA HIS A 23 19.97 -6.19 21.82
C HIS A 23 21.48 -6.34 21.58
N GLY A 24 22.27 -5.26 21.67
CA GLY A 24 23.70 -5.29 21.41
C GLY A 24 24.04 -5.84 20.02
N GLU A 25 25.01 -6.77 19.96
CA GLU A 25 25.46 -7.41 18.73
C GLU A 25 24.83 -8.79 18.47
N GLU A 26 23.71 -9.12 19.12
CA GLU A 26 23.04 -10.41 18.93
C GLU A 26 22.69 -10.67 17.45
N GLU A 27 23.11 -11.82 16.92
CA GLU A 27 22.87 -12.24 15.53
C GLU A 27 21.38 -12.38 15.23
N ALA A 28 20.59 -12.86 16.21
CA ALA A 28 19.15 -13.03 16.08
C ALA A 28 18.39 -11.72 15.81
N THR A 29 18.99 -10.55 16.09
CA THR A 29 18.38 -9.23 15.90
C THR A 29 19.08 -8.40 14.82
N GLU A 30 20.00 -8.98 14.06
CA GLU A 30 20.72 -8.30 12.98
C GLU A 30 19.78 -7.67 11.95
N TYR A 31 18.66 -8.33 11.64
CA TYR A 31 17.67 -7.80 10.69
C TYR A 31 17.01 -6.51 11.17
N LEU A 32 16.90 -6.28 12.50
CA LEU A 32 16.41 -5.03 13.06
C LEU A 32 17.49 -3.93 12.98
N ARG A 33 18.74 -4.27 13.29
CA ARG A 33 19.87 -3.32 13.27
C ARG A 33 20.23 -2.84 11.87
N SER A 34 20.19 -3.74 10.90
CA SER A 34 20.42 -3.44 9.48
C SER A 34 19.21 -2.82 8.78
N PHE A 35 18.04 -2.80 9.43
CA PHE A 35 16.83 -2.24 8.82
C PHE A 35 16.96 -0.75 8.57
N SER A 36 16.78 -0.36 7.31
CA SER A 36 16.80 1.03 6.84
C SER A 36 15.55 1.36 6.00
N GLY A 37 14.45 0.66 6.26
CA GLY A 37 13.20 0.87 5.54
C GLY A 37 12.59 2.25 5.85
N ARG A 38 11.99 2.86 4.82
CA ARG A 38 11.29 4.15 4.91
C ARG A 38 9.84 3.99 4.48
N VAL A 39 8.91 4.51 5.28
CA VAL A 39 7.49 4.50 4.89
C VAL A 39 7.34 5.40 3.66
N PHE A 40 6.93 4.81 2.54
CA PHE A 40 6.71 5.57 1.32
C PHE A 40 5.48 6.46 1.45
N ARG A 41 5.68 7.76 1.29
CA ARG A 41 4.62 8.76 1.28
C ARG A 41 4.34 9.20 -0.15
N SER A 42 3.06 9.23 -0.51
CA SER A 42 2.63 9.74 -1.80
C SER A 42 2.95 11.24 -1.94
N PRO A 43 2.98 11.81 -3.15
CA PRO A 43 3.19 13.25 -3.34
C PRO A 43 2.26 14.16 -2.54
N THR A 44 1.05 13.71 -2.20
CA THR A 44 0.07 14.47 -1.41
C THR A 44 -0.48 13.66 -0.24
N LEU A 45 -0.86 14.33 0.87
CA LEU A 45 -1.59 13.69 1.96
C LEU A 45 -2.95 13.14 1.51
N PHE A 46 -3.63 13.83 0.58
CA PHE A 46 -4.89 13.36 0.01
C PHE A 46 -4.75 11.98 -0.63
N GLU A 47 -3.69 11.78 -1.43
CA GLU A 47 -3.43 10.49 -2.07
C GLU A 47 -3.17 9.38 -1.04
N ASP A 48 -2.40 9.65 0.02
CA ASP A 48 -2.19 8.70 1.10
C ASP A 48 -3.51 8.36 1.81
N MET A 49 -4.35 9.36 2.08
CA MET A 49 -5.69 9.17 2.66
C MET A 49 -6.58 8.30 1.78
N VAL A 50 -6.65 8.56 0.47
CA VAL A 50 -7.44 7.75 -0.46
C VAL A 50 -6.89 6.33 -0.54
N LYS A 51 -5.57 6.14 -0.66
CA LYS A 51 -4.96 4.80 -0.67
C LYS A 51 -5.23 4.02 0.62
N CYS A 52 -5.27 4.68 1.78
CA CYS A 52 -5.68 4.05 3.04
C CYS A 52 -7.15 3.57 3.00
N ILE A 53 -8.07 4.31 2.37
CA ILE A 53 -9.44 3.84 2.13
C ILE A 53 -9.45 2.61 1.21
N LEU A 54 -8.61 2.59 0.18
CA LEU A 54 -8.51 1.47 -0.76
C LEU A 54 -8.03 0.17 -0.09
N LEU A 55 -7.11 0.27 0.88
CA LEU A 55 -6.58 -0.86 1.65
C LEU A 55 -7.63 -1.55 2.52
N CYS A 56 -8.59 -0.80 3.06
CA CYS A 56 -9.58 -1.34 4.00
C CYS A 56 -10.40 -2.48 3.39
N ASN A 57 -10.44 -3.66 4.03
CA ASN A 57 -11.23 -4.83 3.60
C ASN A 57 -11.04 -5.18 2.12
N CYS A 58 -9.79 -5.21 1.66
CA CYS A 58 -9.45 -5.43 0.26
C CYS A 58 -8.20 -6.31 0.13
N GLN A 59 -8.15 -7.13 -0.92
CA GLN A 59 -6.91 -7.81 -1.29
C GLN A 59 -5.94 -6.82 -1.95
N PHE A 60 -4.64 -7.03 -1.77
CA PHE A 60 -3.61 -6.15 -2.29
C PHE A 60 -3.71 -5.94 -3.81
N SER A 61 -3.95 -7.01 -4.59
CA SER A 61 -4.15 -6.94 -6.04
C SER A 61 -5.32 -6.03 -6.45
N ARG A 62 -6.42 -6.08 -5.70
CA ARG A 62 -7.58 -5.21 -5.94
C ARG A 62 -7.30 -3.77 -5.53
N THR A 63 -6.54 -3.53 -4.46
CA THR A 63 -6.08 -2.20 -4.08
C THR A 63 -5.23 -1.56 -5.19
N LEU A 64 -4.27 -2.31 -5.74
CA LEU A 64 -3.46 -1.86 -6.87
C LEU A 64 -4.32 -1.55 -8.11
N SER A 65 -5.29 -2.41 -8.43
CA SER A 65 -6.21 -2.18 -9.54
C SER A 65 -7.06 -0.91 -9.37
N MET A 66 -7.58 -0.65 -8.17
CA MET A 66 -8.36 0.56 -7.89
C MET A 66 -7.48 1.81 -7.96
N ALA A 67 -6.27 1.77 -7.41
CA ALA A 67 -5.32 2.89 -7.49
C ALA A 67 -4.92 3.20 -8.94
N LYS A 68 -4.63 2.16 -9.74
CA LYS A 68 -4.35 2.32 -11.17
C LYS A 68 -5.52 2.96 -11.91
N ALA A 69 -6.74 2.49 -11.66
CA ALA A 69 -7.94 3.02 -12.33
C ALA A 69 -8.20 4.50 -12.00
N LEU A 70 -7.84 4.96 -10.80
CA LEU A 70 -7.89 6.38 -10.44
C LEU A 70 -6.89 7.22 -11.26
N CYS A 71 -5.67 6.72 -11.47
CA CYS A 71 -4.68 7.40 -12.32
C CYS A 71 -5.08 7.41 -13.80
N GLU A 72 -5.69 6.32 -14.30
CA GLU A 72 -6.26 6.28 -15.66
C GLU A 72 -7.43 7.26 -15.81
N LEU A 73 -8.30 7.37 -14.80
CA LEU A 73 -9.38 8.36 -14.79
C LEU A 73 -8.82 9.79 -14.81
N GLN A 74 -7.75 10.07 -14.07
CA GLN A 74 -7.11 11.39 -14.08
C GLN A 74 -6.60 11.76 -15.48
N PHE A 75 -5.99 10.80 -16.18
CA PHE A 75 -5.59 10.98 -17.58
C PHE A 75 -6.79 11.34 -18.46
N GLU A 76 -7.91 10.61 -18.34
CA GLU A 76 -9.13 10.87 -19.10
C GLU A 76 -9.70 12.26 -18.84
N ILE A 77 -9.75 12.70 -17.58
CA ILE A 77 -10.23 14.04 -17.20
C ILE A 77 -9.39 15.12 -17.89
N GLN A 78 -8.06 15.00 -17.86
CA GLN A 78 -7.15 15.98 -18.48
C GLN A 78 -7.29 16.06 -20.00
N HIS A 79 -7.50 14.92 -20.67
CA HIS A 79 -7.62 14.86 -22.12
C HIS A 79 -9.01 15.24 -22.63
N GLN A 80 -10.06 15.00 -21.85
CA GLN A 80 -11.40 15.51 -22.13
C GLN A 80 -11.46 17.04 -21.99
N ILE A 81 -10.81 17.61 -20.97
CA ILE A 81 -10.68 19.06 -20.79
C ILE A 81 -9.86 19.70 -21.92
N SER A 82 -8.80 19.03 -22.37
CA SER A 82 -7.98 19.51 -23.49
C SER A 82 -8.73 19.50 -24.82
N SER A 83 -9.62 18.51 -25.01
CA SER A 83 -10.46 18.40 -26.21
C SER A 83 -11.60 19.43 -26.21
N SER A 84 -12.16 19.79 -25.04
CA SER A 84 -13.20 20.82 -24.94
C SER A 84 -12.65 22.25 -25.04
N LYS A 85 -11.41 22.51 -24.60
CA LYS A 85 -10.77 23.83 -24.78
C LYS A 85 -10.42 24.16 -26.24
N ALA A 86 -10.21 23.16 -27.08
CA ALA A 86 -10.00 23.35 -28.52
C ALA A 86 -11.30 23.62 -29.30
N ALA A 87 -12.46 23.45 -28.66
CA ALA A 87 -13.78 23.60 -29.28
C ALA A 87 -14.51 24.92 -28.92
N GLU A 88 -13.96 25.74 -28.02
CA GLU A 88 -14.58 27.02 -27.62
C GLU A 88 -14.30 28.20 -28.56
N ASP A 89 -13.41 28.06 -29.56
CA ASP A 89 -13.08 29.17 -30.48
C ASP A 89 -13.85 29.17 -31.81
N ASP A 90 -14.74 28.20 -32.08
CA ASP A 90 -15.58 28.25 -33.28
C ASP A 90 -16.74 27.23 -33.24
N PHE A 91 -17.84 27.52 -32.52
CA PHE A 91 -19.12 26.89 -32.87
C PHE A 91 -20.35 27.57 -32.26
N ILE A 92 -21.13 28.25 -33.11
CA ILE A 92 -22.55 28.55 -32.85
C ILE A 92 -23.39 27.53 -33.64
N PRO A 93 -24.25 26.74 -32.99
CA PRO A 93 -25.43 26.24 -33.72
C PRO A 93 -26.74 26.44 -32.97
N LYS A 94 -27.70 27.01 -33.69
CA LYS A 94 -29.14 26.94 -33.39
C LYS A 94 -29.64 25.51 -33.65
N THR A 95 -30.42 24.98 -32.70
CA THR A 95 -31.20 23.73 -32.70
C THR A 95 -32.38 23.78 -33.71
N PRO A 96 -33.24 22.73 -33.96
CA PRO A 96 -33.43 21.44 -33.25
C PRO A 96 -33.79 20.15 -34.06
N ALA A 97 -33.79 19.03 -33.31
CA ALA A 97 -34.65 17.83 -33.35
C ALA A 97 -34.58 16.83 -34.53
N GLY A 98 -34.12 15.60 -34.22
CA GLY A 98 -34.29 14.40 -35.05
C GLY A 98 -34.12 13.10 -34.24
N LYS A 99 -35.14 12.24 -34.28
CA LYS A 99 -35.34 10.99 -33.52
C LYS A 99 -34.17 9.98 -33.63
N GLU A 100 -33.72 9.45 -32.49
CA GLU A 100 -32.79 8.31 -32.44
C GLU A 100 -33.48 6.96 -32.70
N SER A 101 -32.87 6.13 -33.55
CA SER A 101 -33.17 4.70 -33.71
C SER A 101 -32.03 3.85 -33.16
N LYS A 102 -32.39 2.94 -32.25
CA LYS A 102 -31.54 1.93 -31.61
C LYS A 102 -30.90 1.00 -32.64
N ARG A 103 -29.59 0.71 -32.52
CA ARG A 103 -29.02 -0.58 -32.97
C ARG A 103 -27.78 -0.99 -32.16
N LYS A 104 -27.82 -2.25 -31.70
CA LYS A 104 -26.81 -3.00 -30.93
C LYS A 104 -25.66 -3.47 -31.83
N LEU A 105 -24.44 -3.57 -31.31
CA LEU A 105 -23.38 -4.49 -31.78
C LEU A 105 -22.52 -4.91 -30.57
N ARG A 106 -22.69 -6.13 -30.04
CA ARG A 106 -21.98 -7.41 -30.33
C ARG A 106 -20.61 -7.52 -29.62
N VAL A 107 -20.64 -8.28 -28.51
CA VAL A 107 -19.49 -8.70 -27.69
C VAL A 107 -18.74 -9.83 -28.40
N SER A 108 -17.41 -9.71 -28.49
CA SER A 108 -16.51 -10.79 -28.91
C SER A 108 -15.62 -11.18 -27.73
N LYS A 109 -15.73 -12.46 -27.33
CA LYS A 109 -14.86 -13.14 -26.35
C LYS A 109 -13.60 -13.61 -27.07
N VAL A 110 -12.42 -13.34 -26.50
CA VAL A 110 -11.20 -14.11 -26.81
C VAL A 110 -10.54 -14.53 -25.52
N SER A 111 -10.33 -15.84 -25.42
CA SER A 111 -9.65 -16.60 -24.37
C SER A 111 -8.20 -16.80 -24.80
N MET A 112 -7.24 -16.61 -23.89
CA MET A 112 -5.85 -17.04 -24.12
C MET A 112 -5.35 -17.84 -22.91
N ARG A 113 -4.96 -19.09 -23.19
CA ARG A 113 -4.25 -20.00 -22.29
C ARG A 113 -2.77 -19.59 -22.23
N LEU A 114 -2.16 -19.75 -21.06
CA LEU A 114 -0.77 -19.41 -20.78
C LEU A 114 0.02 -20.70 -20.55
N GLU A 115 1.06 -20.97 -21.34
CA GLU A 115 2.01 -22.04 -21.04
C GLU A 115 3.45 -21.62 -21.40
N SER A 116 4.29 -21.80 -20.37
CA SER A 116 5.74 -22.09 -20.34
C SER A 116 6.69 -21.25 -21.18
N LYS A 117 7.65 -20.56 -20.52
CA LYS A 117 9.11 -20.73 -20.75
C LYS A 117 9.91 -20.26 -19.51
N PHE A 118 10.49 -21.20 -18.76
CA PHE A 118 11.67 -20.99 -17.93
C PHE A 118 12.82 -21.70 -18.65
N THR A 119 13.85 -20.98 -19.05
CA THR A 119 15.17 -21.55 -19.36
C THR A 119 16.23 -20.58 -18.87
N GLU A 120 17.13 -21.13 -18.05
CA GLU A 120 18.31 -20.50 -17.46
C GLU A 120 19.34 -20.04 -18.49
N SER A 121 20.10 -19.00 -18.16
CA SER A 121 21.49 -18.87 -18.64
C SER A 121 22.34 -18.08 -17.63
N LYS A 122 23.54 -18.61 -17.38
CA LYS A 122 24.55 -18.18 -16.41
C LYS A 122 25.34 -16.94 -16.88
N VAL A 123 25.58 -16.05 -15.90
CA VAL A 123 26.78 -15.26 -15.54
C VAL A 123 27.81 -14.91 -16.63
N ASP A 124 28.08 -13.60 -16.80
CA ASP A 124 29.45 -13.06 -16.68
C ASP A 124 29.47 -11.57 -16.30
N ASN A 125 30.60 -11.18 -15.69
CA ASN A 125 30.81 -10.08 -14.77
C ASN A 125 31.48 -8.86 -15.46
N SER A 126 30.91 -7.66 -15.38
CA SER A 126 31.68 -6.40 -15.42
C SER A 126 30.85 -5.19 -14.98
N VAL A 127 31.48 -4.33 -14.19
CA VAL A 127 30.93 -3.12 -13.56
C VAL A 127 31.03 -1.95 -14.54
N SER A 128 29.91 -1.40 -15.01
CA SER A 128 29.80 0.01 -15.45
C SER A 128 28.33 0.41 -15.64
N ASP A 129 27.98 1.58 -15.09
CA ASP A 129 26.81 2.42 -15.34
C ASP A 129 25.40 1.79 -15.35
N LEU A 130 24.62 2.14 -14.33
CA LEU A 130 23.17 1.95 -14.23
C LEU A 130 22.44 2.72 -15.33
N GLN A 131 22.46 2.19 -16.56
CA GLN A 131 21.48 2.52 -17.57
C GLN A 131 20.21 1.74 -17.24
N LEU A 132 19.23 2.49 -16.73
CA LEU A 132 17.86 2.06 -16.52
C LEU A 132 17.35 1.47 -17.84
N SER A 133 17.36 0.15 -17.97
CA SER A 133 16.84 -0.57 -19.13
C SER A 133 15.36 -0.20 -19.30
N GLN A 134 15.08 0.64 -20.30
CA GLN A 134 13.74 1.01 -20.72
C GLN A 134 13.09 -0.19 -21.42
N GLU A 135 12.50 -1.07 -20.62
CA GLU A 135 11.38 -1.86 -21.12
C GLU A 135 10.22 -0.89 -21.41
N PRO A 136 9.45 -1.06 -22.49
CA PRO A 136 8.34 -0.19 -22.81
C PRO A 136 7.22 -0.42 -21.80
N LEU A 137 7.30 0.28 -20.66
CA LEU A 137 6.17 0.41 -19.76
C LEU A 137 5.06 1.10 -20.56
N ASP A 138 3.93 0.42 -20.74
CA ASP A 138 2.69 0.94 -21.32
C ASP A 138 2.13 2.10 -20.46
N PHE A 139 2.82 3.25 -20.46
CA PHE A 139 2.38 4.50 -19.83
C PHE A 139 1.36 5.26 -20.70
N VAL A 140 1.04 4.74 -21.89
CA VAL A 140 0.01 5.32 -22.75
C VAL A 140 -1.33 5.22 -22.03
N GLY A 141 -1.86 6.36 -21.58
CA GLY A 141 -3.14 6.44 -20.86
C GLY A 141 -3.05 6.48 -19.34
N MET A 142 -1.86 6.64 -18.75
CA MET A 142 -1.70 6.76 -17.29
C MET A 142 -1.43 8.21 -16.88
N GLY A 143 -2.26 8.74 -15.97
CA GLY A 143 -2.14 10.08 -15.44
C GLY A 143 -1.50 10.11 -14.05
N SER A 144 -1.46 11.30 -13.45
CA SER A 144 -1.15 11.48 -12.04
C SER A 144 -2.27 10.90 -11.16
N PHE A 145 -2.06 10.81 -9.85
CA PHE A 145 -3.18 10.55 -8.96
C PHE A 145 -4.14 11.77 -8.95
N PRO A 146 -5.46 11.57 -9.00
CA PRO A 146 -6.41 12.67 -9.12
C PRO A 146 -6.43 13.58 -7.89
N SER A 147 -6.60 14.88 -8.12
CA SER A 147 -6.72 15.89 -7.07
C SER A 147 -8.11 15.88 -6.42
N PRO A 148 -8.27 16.49 -5.23
CA PRO A 148 -9.58 16.69 -4.62
C PRO A 148 -10.57 17.41 -5.55
N GLU A 149 -10.12 18.43 -6.28
CA GLU A 149 -10.93 19.25 -7.19
C GLU A 149 -11.41 18.43 -8.39
N GLU A 150 -10.56 17.56 -8.93
CA GLU A 150 -10.89 16.67 -10.05
C GLU A 150 -11.94 15.63 -9.63
N LEU A 151 -11.91 15.16 -8.37
CA LEU A 151 -12.86 14.15 -7.88
C LEU A 151 -14.17 14.73 -7.34
N ALA A 152 -14.14 15.91 -6.70
CA ALA A 152 -15.27 16.44 -5.93
C ALA A 152 -16.54 16.69 -6.77
N ASN A 153 -16.37 16.93 -8.08
CA ASN A 153 -17.45 17.23 -9.01
C ASN A 153 -17.96 16.00 -9.79
N LEU A 154 -17.42 14.81 -9.54
CA LEU A 154 -17.84 13.59 -10.21
C LEU A 154 -19.09 12.99 -9.57
N ASP A 155 -19.88 12.29 -10.38
CA ASP A 155 -20.99 11.48 -9.88
C ASP A 155 -20.46 10.24 -9.14
N GLU A 156 -21.06 9.90 -8.00
CA GLU A 156 -20.64 8.77 -7.17
C GLU A 156 -20.76 7.44 -7.94
N SER A 157 -21.87 7.24 -8.68
CA SER A 157 -22.12 5.99 -9.40
C SER A 157 -21.16 5.82 -10.57
N PHE A 158 -20.84 6.92 -11.25
CA PHE A 158 -19.80 6.96 -12.28
C PHE A 158 -18.44 6.58 -11.69
N LEU A 159 -18.01 7.25 -10.62
CA LEU A 159 -16.72 6.99 -9.97
C LEU A 159 -16.62 5.54 -9.47
N ALA A 160 -17.68 5.03 -8.84
CA ALA A 160 -17.77 3.65 -8.37
C ALA A 160 -17.60 2.63 -9.51
N LYS A 161 -18.25 2.88 -10.64
CA LYS A 161 -18.23 1.98 -11.81
C LYS A 161 -16.92 2.08 -12.58
N ARG A 162 -16.45 3.30 -12.88
CA ARG A 162 -15.24 3.54 -13.68
C ARG A 162 -13.97 3.04 -12.99
N CYS A 163 -13.88 3.21 -11.66
CA CYS A 163 -12.71 2.82 -10.88
C CYS A 163 -12.89 1.54 -10.05
N ASN A 164 -14.03 0.85 -10.20
CA ASN A 164 -14.37 -0.38 -9.48
C ASN A 164 -14.24 -0.28 -7.94
N LEU A 165 -14.58 0.88 -7.39
CA LEU A 165 -14.35 1.21 -5.98
C LEU A 165 -15.40 0.57 -5.04
N GLY A 166 -16.57 0.25 -5.58
CA GLY A 166 -17.73 -0.18 -4.79
C GLY A 166 -18.11 0.89 -3.76
N TYR A 167 -18.41 0.48 -2.52
CA TYR A 167 -18.79 1.39 -1.43
C TYR A 167 -17.74 2.46 -1.09
N ARG A 168 -16.49 2.30 -1.54
CA ARG A 168 -15.41 3.26 -1.28
C ARG A 168 -15.58 4.55 -2.08
N ALA A 169 -16.31 4.51 -3.20
CA ALA A 169 -16.56 5.69 -4.03
C ALA A 169 -17.19 6.83 -3.23
N SER A 170 -18.26 6.55 -2.50
CA SER A 170 -18.94 7.54 -1.65
C SER A 170 -17.99 8.19 -0.64
N ARG A 171 -17.12 7.39 0.01
CA ARG A 171 -16.15 7.86 1.01
C ARG A 171 -15.09 8.77 0.39
N ILE A 172 -14.56 8.37 -0.77
CA ILE A 172 -13.56 9.13 -1.51
C ILE A 172 -14.15 10.45 -2.00
N LEU A 173 -15.39 10.42 -2.52
CA LEU A 173 -16.08 11.62 -2.99
C LEU A 173 -16.34 12.60 -1.84
N LYS A 174 -16.84 12.13 -0.70
CA LYS A 174 -17.03 12.95 0.50
C LYS A 174 -15.72 13.52 1.04
N LEU A 175 -14.63 12.75 1.01
CA LEU A 175 -13.31 13.24 1.38
C LEU A 175 -12.86 14.38 0.46
N ALA A 176 -12.97 14.18 -0.86
CA ALA A 176 -12.63 15.19 -1.86
C ALA A 176 -13.44 16.48 -1.67
N GLN A 177 -14.76 16.35 -1.51
CA GLN A 177 -15.66 17.47 -1.24
C GLN A 177 -15.34 18.19 0.07
N GLY A 178 -15.03 17.43 1.13
CA GLY A 178 -14.63 18.00 2.42
C GLY A 178 -13.34 18.81 2.34
N VAL A 179 -12.39 18.39 1.50
CA VAL A 179 -11.16 19.15 1.23
C VAL A 179 -11.46 20.41 0.42
N VAL A 180 -12.20 20.30 -0.69
CA VAL A 180 -12.54 21.45 -1.56
C VAL A 180 -13.37 22.50 -0.84
N GLN A 181 -14.28 22.09 0.05
CA GLN A 181 -15.11 23.00 0.86
C GLN A 181 -14.35 23.61 2.05
N GLY A 182 -13.11 23.20 2.31
CA GLY A 182 -12.31 23.68 3.44
C GLY A 182 -12.66 23.05 4.80
N ASN A 183 -13.57 22.08 4.84
CA ASN A 183 -13.91 21.33 6.05
C ASN A 183 -12.73 20.46 6.54
N ILE A 184 -11.91 19.98 5.59
CA ILE A 184 -10.71 19.18 5.84
C ILE A 184 -9.50 19.95 5.31
N GLN A 185 -8.78 20.63 6.21
CA GLN A 185 -7.61 21.42 5.87
C GLN A 185 -6.34 20.57 5.87
N LEU A 186 -5.96 20.02 4.72
CA LEU A 186 -4.81 19.11 4.58
C LEU A 186 -3.49 19.76 5.02
N THR A 187 -3.25 21.01 4.62
CA THR A 187 -2.02 21.75 4.99
C THR A 187 -1.88 21.86 6.51
N GLN A 188 -2.99 22.17 7.22
CA GLN A 188 -2.97 22.24 8.68
C GLN A 188 -2.65 20.88 9.31
N LEU A 189 -3.20 19.79 8.77
CA LEU A 189 -2.89 18.44 9.26
C LEU A 189 -1.40 18.10 9.10
N GLU A 190 -0.78 18.52 7.99
CA GLU A 190 0.65 18.33 7.76
C GLU A 190 1.52 19.22 8.66
N GLU A 191 1.10 20.45 8.94
CA GLU A 191 1.79 21.37 9.86
C GLU A 191 1.74 20.88 11.31
N ASP A 192 0.56 20.46 11.77
CA ASP A 192 0.34 19.89 13.11
C ASP A 192 1.20 18.63 13.35
N CYS A 193 1.66 17.99 12.28
CA CYS A 193 2.48 16.78 12.32
C CYS A 193 3.99 17.03 12.47
N LYS A 194 4.47 18.25 12.21
CA LYS A 194 5.91 18.56 12.26
C LYS A 194 6.52 18.27 13.63
N GLU A 195 5.74 18.43 14.68
CA GLU A 195 6.09 18.01 16.03
C GLU A 195 5.48 16.62 16.33
N THR A 196 6.30 15.57 16.33
CA THR A 196 5.85 14.22 16.66
C THR A 196 5.83 14.01 18.17
N SER A 197 4.68 14.26 18.81
CA SER A 197 4.43 14.01 20.23
C SER A 197 3.15 13.20 20.41
N LEU A 198 2.93 12.63 21.60
CA LEU A 198 1.67 11.93 21.90
C LEU A 198 0.47 12.89 21.84
N SER A 199 0.65 14.14 22.26
CA SER A 199 -0.40 15.17 22.20
C SER A 199 -0.79 15.52 20.76
N SER A 200 0.19 15.65 19.84
CA SER A 200 -0.12 15.89 18.43
C SER A 200 -0.78 14.67 17.78
N TYR A 201 -0.36 13.46 18.14
CA TYR A 201 -1.01 12.23 17.70
C TYR A 201 -2.49 12.18 18.10
N ASP A 202 -2.81 12.39 19.38
CA ASP A 202 -4.18 12.28 19.87
C ASP A 202 -5.11 13.29 19.20
N LYS A 203 -4.65 14.53 19.05
CA LYS A 203 -5.37 15.60 18.33
C LYS A 203 -5.63 15.23 16.87
N LEU A 204 -4.59 14.81 16.14
CA LEU A 204 -4.71 14.42 14.74
C LEU A 204 -5.60 13.18 14.58
N SER A 205 -5.43 12.19 15.47
CA SER A 205 -6.24 10.97 15.51
C SER A 205 -7.72 11.29 15.73
N GLN A 206 -8.05 12.19 16.65
CA GLN A 206 -9.42 12.64 16.88
C GLN A 206 -10.01 13.32 15.66
N ARG A 207 -9.26 14.23 15.01
CA ARG A 207 -9.69 14.90 13.76
C ARG A 207 -9.92 13.91 12.62
N LEU A 208 -8.98 12.98 12.41
CA LEU A 208 -9.08 11.99 11.35
C LEU A 208 -10.28 11.05 11.54
N ARG A 209 -10.61 10.66 12.78
CA ARG A 209 -11.77 9.80 13.08
C ARG A 209 -13.13 10.43 12.76
N GLN A 210 -13.19 11.75 12.60
CA GLN A 210 -14.41 12.45 12.21
C GLN A 210 -14.71 12.32 10.70
N ILE A 211 -13.74 11.84 9.90
CA ILE A 211 -13.89 11.69 8.46
C ILE A 211 -14.63 10.39 8.14
N ASP A 212 -15.61 10.44 7.23
CA ASP A 212 -16.34 9.24 6.81
C ASP A 212 -15.38 8.20 6.19
N GLY A 213 -15.44 6.97 6.68
CA GLY A 213 -14.53 5.89 6.28
C GLY A 213 -13.22 5.79 7.07
N PHE A 214 -12.98 6.70 8.02
CA PHE A 214 -11.77 6.69 8.85
C PHE A 214 -12.01 5.97 10.17
N GLY A 215 -11.90 4.63 10.11
CA GLY A 215 -11.85 3.80 11.31
C GLY A 215 -10.44 3.75 11.93
N PRO A 216 -10.27 3.05 13.07
CA PRO A 216 -8.98 2.94 13.76
C PRO A 216 -7.82 2.51 12.84
N PHE A 217 -8.06 1.54 11.95
CA PHE A 217 -7.08 1.08 10.97
C PHE A 217 -6.68 2.16 9.96
N THR A 218 -7.66 2.84 9.35
CA THR A 218 -7.40 3.91 8.38
C THR A 218 -6.64 5.06 9.02
N CYS A 219 -7.08 5.49 10.22
CA CYS A 219 -6.41 6.55 10.97
C CYS A 219 -4.95 6.20 11.29
N ALA A 220 -4.71 4.98 11.78
CA ALA A 220 -3.35 4.53 12.10
C ALA A 220 -2.45 4.51 10.86
N ASN A 221 -2.93 4.04 9.71
CA ASN A 221 -2.16 4.06 8.46
C ASN A 221 -1.85 5.49 8.00
N VAL A 222 -2.82 6.40 8.05
CA VAL A 222 -2.60 7.81 7.67
C VAL A 222 -1.59 8.46 8.60
N LEU A 223 -1.72 8.28 9.92
CA LEU A 223 -0.77 8.83 10.90
C LEU A 223 0.63 8.22 10.76
N MET A 224 0.72 6.94 10.40
CA MET A 224 1.98 6.29 10.04
C MET A 224 2.61 6.92 8.78
N CYS A 225 1.83 7.20 7.74
CA CYS A 225 2.27 7.99 6.57
C CYS A 225 2.59 9.45 6.93
N MET A 226 2.18 9.94 8.10
CA MET A 226 2.57 11.25 8.62
C MET A 226 3.82 11.15 9.53
N GLY A 227 4.33 9.95 9.80
CA GLY A 227 5.56 9.70 10.54
C GLY A 227 5.36 9.34 12.01
N PHE A 228 4.13 9.02 12.43
CA PHE A 228 3.87 8.46 13.76
C PHE A 228 4.04 6.95 13.74
N TYR A 229 5.10 6.46 14.37
CA TYR A 229 5.47 5.04 14.35
C TYR A 229 5.12 4.28 15.64
N HIS A 230 4.47 4.93 16.59
CA HIS A 230 4.17 4.31 17.88
C HIS A 230 2.92 3.42 17.86
N VAL A 231 2.09 3.50 16.81
CA VAL A 231 0.92 2.65 16.62
C VAL A 231 1.09 1.81 15.37
N ILE A 232 0.87 0.50 15.49
CA ILE A 232 0.86 -0.44 14.37
C ILE A 232 -0.58 -0.54 13.82
N PRO A 233 -0.80 -0.24 12.52
CA PRO A 233 -2.10 -0.43 11.89
C PRO A 233 -2.39 -1.93 11.70
N ALA A 234 -2.90 -2.58 12.75
CA ALA A 234 -3.11 -4.03 12.75
C ALA A 234 -4.25 -4.46 11.82
N ASP A 235 -3.99 -5.50 11.03
CA ASP A 235 -4.97 -6.13 10.13
C ASP A 235 -4.89 -7.67 10.17
N SER A 236 -5.55 -8.32 9.21
CA SER A 236 -5.48 -9.78 9.09
C SER A 236 -4.06 -10.30 8.84
N GLU A 237 -3.21 -9.50 8.19
CA GLU A 237 -1.83 -9.87 7.91
C GLU A 237 -0.96 -9.76 9.15
N THR A 238 -1.18 -8.75 9.99
CA THR A 238 -0.59 -8.67 11.33
C THR A 238 -0.94 -9.93 12.14
N ILE A 239 -2.21 -10.31 12.21
CA ILE A 239 -2.64 -11.52 12.95
C ILE A 239 -1.97 -12.78 12.38
N ARG A 240 -1.89 -12.91 11.05
CA ARG A 240 -1.23 -14.04 10.40
C ARG A 240 0.25 -14.09 10.77
N HIS A 241 0.94 -12.96 10.71
CA HIS A 241 2.36 -12.86 11.01
C HIS A 241 2.65 -13.24 12.46
N LEU A 242 1.91 -12.69 13.42
CA LEU A 242 2.09 -13.00 14.85
C LEU A 242 1.88 -14.49 15.17
N LYS A 243 1.03 -15.18 14.42
CA LYS A 243 0.83 -16.65 14.56
C LYS A 243 1.96 -17.48 13.94
N GLN A 244 2.54 -17.00 12.84
CA GLN A 244 3.46 -17.80 12.02
C GLN A 244 4.94 -17.50 12.27
N SER A 245 5.27 -16.32 12.79
CA SER A 245 6.64 -15.96 13.10
C SER A 245 7.14 -16.79 14.27
N GLU A 246 8.09 -17.71 14.01
CA GLU A 246 8.71 -18.56 15.04
C GLU A 246 9.37 -17.72 16.15
N GLN A 247 9.87 -16.52 15.82
CA GLN A 247 10.47 -15.56 16.75
C GLN A 247 9.42 -14.94 17.70
N VAL A 248 8.16 -14.86 17.27
CA VAL A 248 7.02 -14.29 18.04
C VAL A 248 6.16 -15.39 18.69
N GLN A 249 6.35 -16.66 18.31
CA GLN A 249 5.55 -17.80 18.78
C GLN A 249 5.59 -18.02 20.30
N VAL A 250 6.58 -17.47 21.01
CA VAL A 250 6.63 -17.52 22.47
C VAL A 250 5.49 -16.71 23.11
N HIS A 251 4.95 -15.70 22.42
CA HIS A 251 4.00 -14.73 22.98
C HIS A 251 2.57 -14.78 22.40
N SER A 252 2.34 -15.28 21.16
CA SER A 252 1.00 -15.13 20.55
C SER A 252 0.55 -16.21 19.54
N LYS A 253 0.60 -17.50 19.93
CA LYS A 253 -0.01 -18.59 19.12
C LYS A 253 -1.53 -18.47 18.95
N SER A 254 -2.20 -17.77 19.86
CA SER A 254 -3.65 -17.59 19.90
C SER A 254 -4.13 -16.20 19.46
N CYS A 255 -3.32 -15.42 18.73
CA CYS A 255 -3.71 -14.08 18.30
C CYS A 255 -5.07 -14.08 17.56
N THR A 256 -5.96 -13.14 17.89
CA THR A 256 -7.27 -12.98 17.23
C THR A 256 -7.51 -11.53 16.90
N VAL A 257 -8.58 -11.25 16.14
CA VAL A 257 -9.01 -9.87 15.86
C VAL A 257 -9.27 -9.08 17.15
N GLN A 258 -9.70 -9.75 18.22
CA GLN A 258 -9.97 -9.12 19.51
C GLN A 258 -8.70 -8.90 20.35
N THR A 259 -7.66 -9.72 20.17
CA THR A 259 -6.43 -9.66 21.00
C THR A 259 -5.27 -8.95 20.32
N VAL A 260 -5.29 -8.81 18.99
CA VAL A 260 -4.15 -8.30 18.21
C VAL A 260 -3.60 -6.98 18.74
N GLY A 261 -4.46 -6.05 19.17
CA GLY A 261 -4.01 -4.78 19.75
C GLY A 261 -3.15 -4.96 21.01
N ARG A 262 -3.56 -5.86 21.91
CA ARG A 262 -2.79 -6.19 23.12
C ARG A 262 -1.52 -6.95 22.77
N ASP A 263 -1.61 -7.92 21.87
CA ASP A 263 -0.48 -8.77 21.51
C ASP A 263 0.64 -7.95 20.88
N VAL A 264 0.28 -7.06 19.95
CA VAL A 264 1.18 -6.10 19.33
C VAL A 264 1.85 -5.18 20.36
N GLU A 265 1.07 -4.63 21.29
CA GLU A 265 1.61 -3.78 22.36
C GLU A 265 2.61 -4.55 23.22
N LEU A 266 2.27 -5.76 23.67
CA LEU A 266 3.17 -6.59 24.49
C LEU A 266 4.49 -6.92 23.79
N ILE A 267 4.46 -7.18 22.48
CA ILE A 267 5.64 -7.60 21.71
C ILE A 267 6.53 -6.40 21.37
N TYR A 268 5.93 -5.30 20.93
CA TYR A 268 6.67 -4.19 20.34
C TYR A 268 6.85 -2.98 21.27
N ALA A 269 6.18 -2.89 22.44
CA ALA A 269 6.31 -1.75 23.37
C ALA A 269 7.75 -1.41 23.75
N LYS A 270 8.65 -2.41 23.81
CA LYS A 270 10.08 -2.20 24.08
C LYS A 270 10.79 -1.32 23.05
N TYR A 271 10.25 -1.19 21.83
CA TYR A 271 10.80 -0.35 20.77
C TYR A 271 10.20 1.05 20.71
N ALA A 272 9.47 1.49 21.75
CA ALA A 272 8.87 2.82 21.77
C ALA A 272 9.91 3.94 21.51
N PRO A 273 9.56 4.97 20.70
CA PRO A 273 8.28 5.22 20.02
C PRO A 273 8.17 4.65 18.59
N PHE A 274 8.98 3.64 18.24
CA PHE A 274 9.13 3.07 16.89
C PHE A 274 8.57 1.65 16.74
N GLN A 275 7.51 1.32 17.48
CA GLN A 275 6.86 0.01 17.45
C GLN A 275 6.58 -0.46 16.02
N PHE A 276 6.04 0.43 15.17
CA PHE A 276 5.77 0.13 13.76
C PHE A 276 7.02 -0.20 12.96
N LEU A 277 8.14 0.50 13.16
CA LEU A 277 9.37 0.21 12.42
C LEU A 277 9.94 -1.17 12.79
N ALA A 278 9.85 -1.56 14.06
CA ALA A 278 10.23 -2.91 14.50
C ALA A 278 9.34 -3.98 13.87
N TYR A 279 8.02 -3.81 13.93
CA TYR A 279 7.06 -4.69 13.27
C TYR A 279 7.33 -4.79 11.76
N TRP A 280 7.59 -3.67 11.11
CA TRP A 280 7.82 -3.63 9.68
C TRP A 280 9.14 -4.27 9.27
N ALA A 281 10.21 -4.06 10.04
CA ALA A 281 11.50 -4.73 9.86
C ALA A 281 11.37 -6.26 9.97
N GLU A 282 10.63 -6.73 10.98
CA GLU A 282 10.36 -8.16 11.15
C GLU A 282 9.51 -8.72 10.00
N MET A 283 8.49 -7.97 9.55
CA MET A 283 7.69 -8.36 8.39
C MET A 283 8.53 -8.46 7.12
N TRP A 284 9.39 -7.46 6.88
CA TRP A 284 10.29 -7.44 5.74
C TRP A 284 11.25 -8.63 5.76
N HIS A 285 11.84 -8.91 6.93
CA HIS A 285 12.71 -10.07 7.12
C HIS A 285 11.98 -11.39 6.85
N PHE A 286 10.78 -11.56 7.42
CA PHE A 286 9.95 -12.76 7.21
C PHE A 286 9.63 -12.99 5.73
N TYR A 287 9.20 -11.95 5.01
CA TYR A 287 8.93 -12.05 3.58
C TYR A 287 10.20 -12.31 2.78
N GLY A 288 11.33 -11.70 3.15
CA GLY A 288 12.63 -11.95 2.53
C GLY A 288 13.08 -13.41 2.64
N GLN A 289 12.84 -14.06 3.78
CA GLN A 289 13.11 -15.49 3.96
C GLN A 289 12.22 -16.39 3.06
N ARG A 290 11.04 -15.91 2.67
CA ARG A 290 10.05 -16.69 1.90
C ARG A 290 10.17 -16.51 0.40
N PHE A 291 10.46 -15.29 -0.03
CA PHE A 291 10.48 -14.90 -1.45
C PHE A 291 11.89 -14.58 -1.98
N GLY A 292 12.91 -14.65 -1.12
CA GLY A 292 14.26 -14.22 -1.45
C GLY A 292 14.45 -12.73 -1.19
N LYS A 293 15.62 -12.21 -1.57
CA LYS A 293 15.98 -10.81 -1.31
C LYS A 293 15.05 -9.87 -2.08
N LEU A 294 14.17 -9.20 -1.33
CA LEU A 294 13.10 -8.39 -1.92
C LEU A 294 13.61 -7.22 -2.77
N SER A 295 14.83 -6.71 -2.50
CA SER A 295 15.47 -5.66 -3.29
C SER A 295 15.99 -6.13 -4.65
N GLU A 296 16.09 -7.43 -4.88
CA GLU A 296 16.57 -8.03 -6.14
C GLU A 296 15.41 -8.56 -6.99
N LEU A 297 14.17 -8.41 -6.52
CA LEU A 297 13.00 -8.87 -7.24
C LEU A 297 12.63 -7.90 -8.38
N PRO A 298 12.19 -8.42 -9.54
CA PRO A 298 11.62 -7.60 -10.60
C PRO A 298 10.40 -6.81 -10.10
N VAL A 299 10.26 -5.57 -10.56
CA VAL A 299 9.13 -4.69 -10.19
C VAL A 299 7.78 -5.33 -10.54
N SER A 300 7.71 -6.11 -11.62
CA SER A 300 6.52 -6.86 -12.04
C SER A 300 6.01 -7.84 -10.97
N ASP A 301 6.92 -8.29 -10.11
CA ASP A 301 6.69 -9.40 -9.18
C ASP A 301 6.34 -8.89 -7.78
N TYR A 302 6.48 -7.59 -7.49
CA TYR A 302 6.14 -7.00 -6.19
C TYR A 302 4.68 -7.27 -5.79
N LYS A 303 3.75 -7.27 -6.76
CA LYS A 303 2.34 -7.61 -6.52
C LYS A 303 2.12 -9.06 -6.07
N LEU A 304 3.12 -9.93 -6.27
CA LEU A 304 3.08 -11.33 -5.88
C LEU A 304 3.58 -11.55 -4.45
N ILE A 305 4.21 -10.57 -3.82
CA ILE A 305 4.72 -10.64 -2.44
C ILE A 305 3.55 -10.46 -1.48
N THR A 306 2.78 -11.53 -1.31
CA THR A 306 1.59 -11.59 -0.44
C THR A 306 1.50 -12.94 0.25
N ALA A 307 0.81 -12.98 1.40
CA ALA A 307 0.53 -14.21 2.13
C ALA A 307 -0.11 -15.30 1.26
N SER A 308 -1.00 -14.93 0.34
CA SER A 308 -1.67 -15.87 -0.56
C SER A 308 -0.71 -16.63 -1.48
N ASN A 309 0.46 -16.07 -1.76
CA ASN A 309 1.48 -16.67 -2.63
C ASN A 309 2.61 -17.35 -1.85
N MET A 310 2.54 -17.39 -0.52
CA MET A 310 3.50 -18.12 0.29
C MET A 310 3.33 -19.63 0.07
N LYS A 311 4.35 -20.29 -0.46
CA LYS A 311 4.37 -21.76 -0.50
C LYS A 311 4.47 -22.28 0.93
N ASN A 312 3.54 -23.13 1.34
CA ASN A 312 3.72 -23.93 2.54
C ASN A 312 4.94 -24.82 2.32
N LYS A 313 6.04 -24.60 3.06
CA LYS A 313 7.11 -25.60 3.17
C LYS A 313 6.43 -26.86 3.68
N LYS A 314 6.20 -27.85 2.80
CA LYS A 314 5.83 -29.19 3.23
C LYS A 314 6.98 -29.65 4.11
N ILE A 315 6.73 -29.80 5.40
CA ILE A 315 7.64 -30.52 6.30
C ILE A 315 7.82 -31.87 5.64
N ALA A 316 9.02 -32.15 5.16
CA ALA A 316 9.36 -33.46 4.62
C ALA A 316 9.26 -34.45 5.77
N THR A 317 8.11 -35.12 5.89
CA THR A 317 7.97 -36.29 6.75
C THR A 317 8.94 -37.33 6.22
N ARG A 318 10.12 -37.42 6.83
CA ARG A 318 11.04 -38.55 6.68
C ARG A 318 10.24 -39.80 7.03
N LYS A 319 9.82 -40.53 5.99
CA LYS A 319 9.25 -41.87 6.12
C LYS A 319 10.33 -42.72 6.78
N ARG A 320 10.13 -43.08 8.04
CA ARG A 320 10.97 -44.05 8.76
C ARG A 320 10.89 -45.36 7.97
N SER A 321 11.96 -45.72 7.26
CA SER A 321 12.10 -47.05 6.71
C SER A 321 12.23 -48.02 7.88
N LYS A 322 11.23 -48.90 8.06
CA LYS A 322 11.39 -50.10 8.87
C LYS A 322 12.47 -50.95 8.19
N THR A 323 13.64 -51.05 8.79
CA THR A 323 14.52 -52.20 8.61
C THR A 323 13.84 -53.37 9.32
N SER A 324 13.41 -54.35 8.54
CA SER A 324 13.05 -55.68 9.02
C SER A 324 14.35 -56.41 9.36
N ASP A 325 14.51 -56.75 10.63
CA ASP A 325 15.42 -57.80 11.05
C ASP A 325 14.90 -59.12 10.46
N GLU A 326 15.74 -59.83 9.71
CA GLU A 326 15.59 -61.26 9.45
C GLU A 326 16.86 -61.97 9.94
N GLU A 327 16.59 -63.11 10.56
CA GLU A 327 17.38 -64.03 11.41
C GLU A 327 18.84 -64.34 11.04
#